data_AF-A0A158G751-F1
#
_entry.id   AF-A0A158G751-F1
#
_cell.length_a   1.000
_cell.length_b   1.000
_cell.length_c   1.000
_cell.angle_alpha   90.00
_cell.angle_beta   90.00
_cell.angle_gamma   90.00
#
_symmetry.space_group_name_H-M   'P 1'
#
loop_
_entity.id
_entity.type
_entity.pdbx_description
1 polymer ?
#
loop_
_entity_poly.entity_id
_entity_poly.type
_entity_poly.pdbx_seq_one_letter_code
_entity_poly.pdbx_strand_id
1 'polypeptide(L)'
;MVRDAIGQKKLTALADRGYYKSDEILRCEQEGIKTLVPKPLTSNSKADGRFDKLDFVYIESDDKYRCPAGERANWRVTTIEAGLKIHKY
;
A
#
# COMPACT_ATOMS: atom_id res chain seq x y z
N MET A 1 -26.33 13.60 -5.83
CA MET A 1 -24.84 13.58 -5.91
C MET A 1 -24.43 12.80 -7.16
N VAL A 2 -23.15 12.76 -7.55
CA VAL A 2 -22.66 12.15 -8.81
C VAL A 2 -23.21 10.73 -9.05
N ARG A 3 -23.36 9.94 -7.99
CA ARG A 3 -23.91 8.57 -8.02
C ARG A 3 -25.37 8.50 -8.48
N ASP A 4 -26.20 9.47 -8.05
CA ASP A 4 -27.61 9.58 -8.47
C ASP A 4 -27.73 10.03 -9.92
N ALA A 5 -26.79 10.87 -10.38
CA ALA A 5 -26.76 11.34 -11.76
C ALA A 5 -26.34 10.24 -12.75
N ILE A 6 -25.48 9.30 -12.33
CA ILE A 6 -24.98 8.22 -13.19
C ILE A 6 -25.89 6.98 -13.14
N GLY A 7 -26.79 6.86 -12.15
CA GLY A 7 -27.76 5.76 -12.05
C GLY A 7 -27.14 4.37 -11.82
N GLN A 8 -25.85 4.29 -11.54
CA GLN A 8 -25.09 3.05 -11.37
C GLN A 8 -24.88 2.74 -9.88
N LYS A 9 -25.27 1.53 -9.45
CA LYS A 9 -25.07 1.07 -8.07
C LYS A 9 -23.59 0.80 -7.74
N LYS A 10 -22.81 0.36 -8.73
CA LYS A 10 -21.38 0.04 -8.59
C LYS A 10 -20.53 1.07 -9.33
N LEU A 11 -19.66 1.75 -8.60
CA LEU A 11 -18.72 2.72 -9.15
C LEU A 11 -17.29 2.20 -9.00
N THR A 12 -16.49 2.42 -10.04
CA THR A 12 -15.04 2.25 -9.99
C THR A 12 -14.38 3.61 -10.18
N ALA A 13 -13.58 4.05 -9.21
CA ALA A 13 -12.81 5.28 -9.27
C ALA A 13 -11.36 4.94 -9.68
N LEU A 14 -10.89 5.56 -10.75
CA LEU A 14 -9.51 5.49 -11.22
C LEU A 14 -8.85 6.85 -10.97
N ALA A 15 -7.71 6.86 -10.29
CA ALA A 15 -6.95 8.08 -10.04
C ALA A 15 -5.45 7.82 -10.21
N ASP A 16 -4.68 8.88 -10.48
CA ASP A 16 -3.24 8.78 -10.54
C ASP A 16 -2.61 8.64 -9.14
N ARG A 17 -1.32 8.30 -9.12
CA ARG A 17 -0.57 8.04 -7.88
C ARG A 17 -0.49 9.23 -6.91
N GLY A 18 -0.69 10.47 -7.40
CA GLY A 18 -0.73 11.68 -6.58
C GLY A 18 -1.95 11.73 -5.64
N TYR A 19 -3.00 10.96 -5.95
CA TYR A 19 -4.19 10.78 -5.11
C TYR A 19 -4.09 9.56 -4.18
N TYR A 20 -2.92 8.95 -4.03
CA TYR A 20 -2.76 7.83 -3.11
C TYR A 20 -2.78 8.31 -1.66
N LYS A 21 -3.97 8.34 -1.07
CA LYS A 21 -4.23 8.67 0.33
C LYS A 21 -5.08 7.59 0.98
N SER A 22 -4.53 6.94 2.00
CA SER A 22 -5.14 5.75 2.62
C SER A 22 -6.51 6.02 3.24
N ASP A 23 -6.70 7.18 3.85
CA ASP A 23 -7.97 7.62 4.44
C ASP A 23 -9.06 7.84 3.38
N GLU A 24 -8.71 8.44 2.25
CA GLU A 24 -9.65 8.62 1.14
C GLU A 24 -9.98 7.31 0.43
N ILE A 25 -8.98 6.43 0.25
CA ILE A 25 -9.18 5.09 -0.31
C ILE A 25 -10.10 4.27 0.59
N LEU A 26 -9.90 4.33 1.92
CA LEU A 26 -10.75 3.65 2.89
C LEU A 26 -12.18 4.19 2.85
N ARG A 27 -12.37 5.51 2.75
CA ARG A 27 -13.70 6.12 2.60
C ARG A 27 -14.41 5.59 1.36
N CYS A 28 -13.73 5.52 0.21
CA CYS A 28 -14.31 4.94 -1.00
C CYS A 28 -14.71 3.46 -0.82
N GLU A 29 -13.86 2.66 -0.16
CA GLU A 29 -14.17 1.26 0.12
C GLU A 29 -15.41 1.10 1.03
N GLN A 30 -15.50 1.92 2.09
CA GLN A 30 -16.67 1.97 3.00
C GLN A 30 -17.96 2.40 2.28
N GLU A 31 -17.85 3.23 1.24
CA GLU A 31 -18.99 3.63 0.39
C GLU A 31 -19.31 2.60 -0.73
N GLY A 32 -18.58 1.48 -0.79
CA GLY A 32 -18.74 0.45 -1.81
C GLY A 32 -18.25 0.87 -3.20
N ILE A 33 -17.31 1.81 -3.26
CA ILE A 33 -16.66 2.28 -4.49
C ILE A 33 -15.34 1.52 -4.65
N LYS A 34 -15.18 0.81 -5.77
CA LYS A 34 -13.92 0.15 -6.10
C LYS A 34 -12.89 1.20 -6.51
N THR A 35 -11.75 1.27 -5.84
CA THR A 35 -10.68 2.21 -6.18
C THR A 35 -9.53 1.52 -6.90
N LEU A 36 -9.00 2.19 -7.92
CA LEU A 36 -7.81 1.80 -8.65
C LEU A 36 -6.85 2.99 -8.59
N VAL A 37 -5.92 2.96 -7.63
CA VAL A 37 -4.93 4.04 -7.44
C VAL A 37 -3.54 3.39 -7.33
N PRO A 38 -2.61 3.68 -8.25
CA PRO A 38 -1.26 3.13 -8.18
C PRO A 38 -0.54 3.60 -6.92
N LYS A 39 0.10 2.65 -6.21
CA LYS A 39 0.89 2.96 -5.01
C LYS A 39 2.15 3.72 -5.38
N PRO A 40 2.41 4.92 -4.81
CA PRO A 40 3.64 5.65 -5.07
C PRO A 40 4.83 4.94 -4.42
N LEU A 41 5.97 4.94 -5.12
CA LEU A 41 7.27 4.61 -4.54
C LEU A 41 7.79 5.86 -3.84
N THR A 42 7.90 5.82 -2.52
CA THR A 42 8.35 6.96 -1.70
C THR A 42 9.85 6.92 -1.39
N SER A 43 10.54 5.84 -1.77
CA SER A 43 11.97 5.64 -1.55
C SER A 43 12.77 5.89 -2.82
N ASN A 44 13.94 6.52 -2.71
CA ASN A 44 14.90 6.65 -3.82
C ASN A 44 15.74 5.38 -4.03
N SER A 45 15.48 4.29 -3.30
CA SER A 45 16.31 3.07 -3.34
C SER A 45 16.49 2.53 -4.75
N LYS A 46 15.42 2.47 -5.55
CA LYS A 46 15.49 2.00 -6.92
C LYS A 46 16.35 2.90 -7.82
N ALA A 47 16.26 4.22 -7.65
CA ALA A 47 17.09 5.17 -8.39
C ALA A 47 18.58 5.01 -8.04
N ASP A 48 18.86 4.64 -6.80
CA ASP A 48 20.22 4.37 -6.29
C ASP A 48 20.70 2.93 -6.54
N GLY A 49 19.96 2.13 -7.33
CA GLY A 49 20.32 0.73 -7.61
C GLY A 49 20.18 -0.24 -6.44
N ARG A 50 19.48 0.16 -5.37
CA ARG A 50 19.17 -0.66 -4.19
C ARG A 50 17.81 -1.36 -4.34
N PHE A 51 17.62 -2.44 -3.59
CA PHE A 51 16.33 -3.13 -3.53
C PHE A 51 15.24 -2.20 -2.95
N ASP A 52 14.09 -2.18 -3.60
CA ASP A 52 12.88 -1.52 -3.14
C ASP A 52 11.98 -2.53 -2.41
N LYS A 53 10.98 -2.06 -1.67
CA LYS A 53 10.01 -2.88 -0.94
C LYS A 53 9.32 -3.92 -1.83
N LEU A 54 9.08 -3.60 -3.10
CA LEU A 54 8.44 -4.52 -4.06
C LEU A 54 9.32 -5.73 -4.42
N ASP A 55 10.63 -5.64 -4.18
CA ASP A 55 11.56 -6.73 -4.47
C ASP A 55 11.60 -7.78 -3.35
N PHE A 56 10.98 -7.51 -2.20
CA PHE A 56 10.94 -8.42 -1.05
C PHE A 56 9.68 -9.29 -1.10
N VAL A 57 9.84 -10.58 -0.80
CA VAL A 57 8.74 -11.55 -0.71
C VAL A 57 8.46 -11.85 0.75
N TYR A 58 7.20 -11.71 1.17
CA TYR A 58 6.78 -12.09 2.51
C TYR A 58 6.63 -13.62 2.61
N ILE A 59 7.24 -14.21 3.65
CA ILE A 59 7.16 -15.62 4.01
C ILE A 59 6.28 -15.72 5.26
N GLU A 60 5.01 -16.07 5.05
CA GLU A 60 4.01 -16.12 6.12
C GLU A 60 4.36 -17.13 7.22
N SER A 61 4.91 -18.30 6.86
CA SER A 61 5.26 -19.35 7.83
C SER A 61 6.25 -18.88 8.91
N ASP A 62 7.08 -17.90 8.58
CA ASP A 62 8.20 -17.47 9.41
C ASP A 62 8.04 -16.03 9.92
N ASP A 63 6.98 -15.32 9.50
CA ASP A 63 6.78 -13.87 9.65
C ASP A 63 8.04 -13.07 9.28
N LYS A 64 8.56 -13.31 8.07
CA LYS A 64 9.80 -12.72 7.57
C LYS A 64 9.66 -12.24 6.15
N TYR A 65 10.47 -11.25 5.78
CA TYR A 65 10.66 -10.89 4.38
C TYR A 65 11.95 -11.48 3.85
N ARG A 66 11.93 -12.07 2.65
CA ARG A 66 13.13 -12.49 1.93
C ARG A 66 13.48 -11.46 0.87
N CYS A 67 14.72 -10.99 0.87
CA CYS A 67 15.22 -10.07 -0.15
C CYS A 67 15.67 -10.82 -1.42
N PRO A 68 15.92 -10.13 -2.54
CA PRO A 68 16.43 -10.74 -3.77
C PRO A 68 17.77 -11.47 -3.62
N ALA A 69 18.60 -11.08 -2.64
CA ALA A 69 19.86 -11.76 -2.33
C ALA A 69 19.67 -13.06 -1.53
N GLY A 70 18.44 -13.43 -1.17
CA GLY A 70 18.12 -14.65 -0.41
C GLY A 70 18.10 -14.49 1.11
N GLU A 71 18.58 -13.35 1.63
CA GLU A 71 18.59 -13.04 3.06
C GLU A 71 17.19 -12.75 3.63
N ARG A 72 17.03 -12.96 4.95
CA ARG A 72 15.74 -12.80 5.65
C ARG A 72 15.75 -11.63 6.63
N ALA A 73 14.81 -10.71 6.49
CA ALA A 73 14.51 -9.66 7.46
C ALA A 73 13.51 -10.18 8.51
N ASN A 74 13.94 -10.21 9.77
CA ASN A 74 13.17 -10.68 10.91
C ASN A 74 12.46 -9.52 11.62
N TRP A 75 11.23 -9.75 12.09
CA TRP A 75 10.55 -8.76 12.92
C TRP A 75 11.46 -8.30 14.08
N ARG A 76 11.52 -6.98 14.27
CA ARG A 76 12.36 -6.33 15.29
C ARG A 76 11.51 -5.65 16.34
N VAL A 77 10.57 -4.82 15.90
CA VAL A 77 9.77 -3.97 16.80
C VAL A 77 8.50 -3.49 16.09
N THR A 78 7.49 -3.18 16.88
CA THR A 78 6.30 -2.47 16.43
C THR A 78 6.32 -1.06 17.02
N THR A 79 6.23 -0.04 16.17
CA THR A 79 6.16 1.37 16.58
C THR A 79 4.80 1.96 16.21
N ILE A 80 4.41 3.02 16.92
CA ILE A 80 3.30 3.88 16.52
C ILE A 80 3.91 5.18 16.00
N GLU A 81 3.70 5.49 14.73
CA GLU A 81 4.22 6.70 14.08
C GLU A 81 3.05 7.42 13.40
N ALA A 82 2.81 8.69 13.73
CA ALA A 82 1.65 9.46 13.25
C ALA A 82 0.29 8.75 13.45
N GLY A 83 0.14 8.01 14.56
CA GLY A 83 -1.07 7.25 14.87
C GLY A 83 -1.21 5.91 14.11
N LEU A 84 -0.25 5.57 13.25
CA LEU A 84 -0.24 4.32 12.49
C LEU A 84 0.66 3.28 13.15
N LYS A 85 0.17 2.04 13.23
CA LYS A 85 0.96 0.89 13.69
C LYS A 85 1.90 0.43 12.58
N ILE A 86 3.21 0.48 12.83
CA ILE A 86 4.26 0.10 11.89
C ILE A 86 5.05 -1.09 12.45
N HIS A 87 5.09 -2.18 11.69
CA HIS A 87 5.95 -3.32 11.95
C HIS A 87 7.29 -3.14 11.25
N LYS A 88 8.39 -3.15 12.01
CA LYS A 88 9.75 -3.06 11.48
C LYS A 88 10.37 -4.45 11.46
N TYR A 89 10.76 -4.88 10.26
CA TYR A 89 11.47 -6.12 9.95
C TYR A 89 12.93 -5.79 9.60
#